data_AF-A0A3A9BNZ6-F1
#
_entry.id   AF-A0A3A9BNZ6-F1
#
_cell.length_a   1.000
_cell.length_b   1.000
_cell.length_c   1.000
_cell.angle_alpha   90.00
_cell.angle_beta   90.00
_cell.angle_gamma   90.00
#
_symmetry.space_group_name_H-M   'P 1'
#
loop_
_entity.id
_entity.type
_entity.pdbx_description
1 polymer ?
#
loop_
_entity_poly.entity_id
_entity_poly.type
_entity_poly.pdbx_seq_one_letter_code
_entity_poly.pdbx_strand_id
1 'polypeptide(L)'
;MILRKLKKQNLHSGESLPEVMVSGLLFLMMAAVLQGAVAFGNRAKTKSESIRKENAKICRMLRETPWTDSSETAAYTFVAISPDESQVGTTKLFQVEVRLGRKEVLSGTDTVSFYMFGPPDAGGMPETPGPGGEAP
;
A
#
# COMPACT_ATOMS: atom_id res chain seq x y z
N MET A 1 72.38 17.18 37.50
CA MET A 1 71.35 18.22 37.73
C MET A 1 70.45 18.27 36.51
N ILE A 2 69.15 18.02 36.65
CA ILE A 2 68.00 18.55 35.87
C ILE A 2 66.79 17.73 36.33
N LEU A 3 66.17 18.14 37.45
CA LEU A 3 64.80 17.75 37.77
C LEU A 3 63.91 18.77 37.07
N ARG A 4 63.25 18.37 35.98
CA ARG A 4 62.24 19.20 35.32
C ARG A 4 61.08 19.38 36.28
N LYS A 5 60.88 20.61 36.77
CA LYS A 5 59.69 20.97 37.54
C LYS A 5 58.45 20.72 36.68
N LEU A 6 57.66 19.72 37.05
CA LEU A 6 56.28 19.59 36.61
C LEU A 6 55.52 20.81 37.11
N LYS A 7 55.26 21.74 36.19
CA LYS A 7 54.48 22.95 36.40
C LYS A 7 53.11 22.51 36.91
N LYS A 8 52.82 22.77 38.19
CA LYS A 8 51.52 22.51 38.81
C LYS A 8 50.50 23.40 38.09
N GLN A 9 49.77 22.84 37.14
CA GLN A 9 48.60 23.50 36.57
C GLN A 9 47.56 23.57 37.70
N ASN A 10 47.28 24.78 38.19
CA ASN A 10 46.07 25.04 38.95
C ASN A 10 44.89 24.90 37.97
N LEU A 11 44.49 23.67 37.69
CA LEU A 11 43.16 23.42 37.17
C LEU A 11 42.20 23.71 38.32
N HIS A 12 41.23 24.60 38.12
CA HIS A 12 40.09 24.73 39.01
C HIS A 12 39.41 23.34 39.11
N SER A 13 39.69 22.63 40.20
CA SER A 13 39.68 21.16 40.24
C SER A 13 38.38 20.58 40.80
N GLY A 14 37.21 21.08 40.40
CA GLY A 14 35.95 20.54 40.92
C GLY A 14 34.68 20.81 40.13
N GLU A 15 34.58 21.93 39.41
CA GLU A 15 33.32 22.34 38.77
C GLU A 15 33.11 21.65 37.40
N SER A 16 34.15 21.57 36.56
CA SER A 16 33.98 21.19 35.15
C SER A 16 34.01 19.69 34.83
N LEU A 17 34.61 18.84 35.67
CA LEU A 17 34.74 17.40 35.39
C LEU A 17 33.37 16.68 35.37
N PRO A 18 32.53 16.80 36.42
CA PRO A 18 31.21 16.19 36.40
C PRO A 18 30.31 16.79 35.30
N GLU A 19 30.42 18.09 35.00
CA GLU A 19 29.63 18.73 33.93
C GLU A 19 29.99 18.21 32.54
N VAL A 20 31.28 18.00 32.26
CA VAL A 20 31.72 17.39 30.99
C VAL A 20 31.30 15.91 30.91
N MET A 21 31.32 15.18 32.03
CA MET A 21 30.84 13.79 32.04
C MET A 21 29.32 13.70 31.83
N VAL A 22 28.54 14.58 32.46
CA VAL A 22 27.08 14.62 32.31
C VAL A 22 26.69 15.05 30.90
N SER A 23 27.34 16.07 30.32
CA SER A 23 27.09 16.47 28.93
C SER A 23 27.46 15.38 27.92
N GLY A 24 28.57 14.66 28.14
CA GLY A 24 28.94 13.50 27.33
C GLY A 24 27.92 12.37 27.43
N LEU A 25 27.42 12.06 28.64
CA LEU A 25 26.39 11.04 28.85
C LEU A 25 25.07 11.40 28.14
N LEU A 26 24.62 12.66 28.27
CA LEU A 26 23.41 13.14 27.60
C LEU A 26 23.55 13.11 26.08
N PHE A 27 24.71 13.47 25.55
CA PHE A 27 24.99 13.39 24.12
C PHE A 27 24.91 11.95 23.60
N LEU A 28 25.49 10.99 24.33
CA LEU A 28 25.43 9.57 23.97
C LEU A 28 24.01 9.01 24.05
N MET A 29 23.23 9.39 25.08
CA MET A 29 21.81 9.02 25.15
C MET A 29 21.04 9.56 23.94
N MET A 30 21.23 10.84 23.59
CA MET A 30 20.52 11.43 22.46
C MET A 30 20.95 10.80 21.12
N ALA A 31 22.24 10.49 20.96
CA ALA A 31 22.76 9.78 19.79
C ALA A 31 22.16 8.37 19.66
N ALA A 32 22.01 7.63 20.77
CA ALA A 32 21.38 6.32 20.78
C ALA A 32 19.89 6.40 20.38
N VAL A 33 19.15 7.38 20.89
CA VAL A 33 17.75 7.60 20.52
C VAL A 33 17.62 7.98 19.04
N LEU A 34 18.48 8.87 18.52
CA LEU A 34 18.51 9.27 17.12
C LEU A 34 18.78 8.07 16.19
N GLN A 35 19.73 7.20 16.54
CA GLN A 35 20.00 5.98 15.78
C GLN A 35 18.79 5.03 15.79
N GLY A 36 18.11 4.88 16.92
CA GLY A 36 16.87 4.11 17.01
C GLY A 36 15.75 4.68 16.13
N ALA A 37 15.57 6.00 16.14
CA ALA A 37 14.57 6.69 15.33
C ALA A 37 14.83 6.56 13.82
N VAL A 38 16.08 6.72 13.39
CA VAL A 38 16.49 6.54 11.98
C VAL A 38 16.28 5.09 11.53
N ALA A 39 16.65 4.12 12.36
CA ALA A 39 16.44 2.71 12.06
C ALA A 39 14.94 2.37 11.92
N PHE A 40 14.09 2.91 12.79
CA PHE A 40 12.64 2.76 12.69
C PHE A 40 12.07 3.39 11.43
N GLY A 41 12.44 4.64 11.12
CA GLY A 41 11.99 5.34 9.92
C GLY A 41 12.37 4.60 8.63
N ASN A 42 13.59 4.08 8.55
CA ASN A 42 14.03 3.28 7.42
C ASN A 42 13.24 1.97 7.28
N ARG A 43 12.98 1.26 8.38
CA ARG A 43 12.15 0.04 8.36
C ARG A 43 10.72 0.33 7.91
N ALA A 44 10.13 1.44 8.39
CA ALA A 44 8.79 1.85 7.99
C ALA A 44 8.71 2.20 6.50
N LYS A 45 9.70 2.94 5.98
CA LYS A 45 9.81 3.25 4.55
C LYS A 45 9.91 1.98 3.70
N THR A 46 10.84 1.09 4.03
CA THR A 46 11.03 -0.18 3.30
C THR A 46 9.76 -1.04 3.32
N LYS A 47 9.07 -1.11 4.47
CA LYS A 47 7.80 -1.85 4.57
C LYS A 47 6.71 -1.21 3.70
N SER A 48 6.59 0.11 3.70
CA SER A 48 5.62 0.82 2.85
C SER A 48 5.87 0.58 1.37
N GLU A 49 7.13 0.66 0.92
CA GLU A 49 7.51 0.36 -0.46
C GLU A 49 7.22 -1.10 -0.84
N SER A 50 7.49 -2.04 0.07
CA SER A 50 7.16 -3.47 -0.15
C SER A 50 5.66 -3.67 -0.33
N ILE A 51 4.83 -3.03 0.48
CA ILE A 51 3.36 -3.16 0.38
C ILE A 51 2.87 -2.61 -0.97
N ARG A 52 3.39 -1.45 -1.40
CA ARG A 52 3.02 -0.88 -2.71
C ARG A 52 3.40 -1.81 -3.86
N LYS A 53 4.59 -2.42 -3.80
CA LYS A 53 5.05 -3.40 -4.80
C LYS A 53 4.19 -4.66 -4.81
N GLU A 54 3.87 -5.18 -3.63
CA GLU A 54 3.01 -6.36 -3.47
C GLU A 54 1.60 -6.11 -4.01
N ASN A 55 0.97 -4.99 -3.64
CA ASN A 55 -0.34 -4.61 -4.17
C ASN A 55 -0.33 -4.47 -5.69
N ALA A 56 0.71 -3.83 -6.26
CA ALA A 56 0.84 -3.72 -7.70
C ALA A 56 0.98 -5.10 -8.39
N LYS A 57 1.69 -6.04 -7.76
CA LYS A 57 1.79 -7.43 -8.23
C LYS A 57 0.43 -8.12 -8.19
N ILE A 58 -0.30 -8.02 -7.07
CA ILE A 58 -1.65 -8.59 -6.93
C ILE A 58 -2.59 -8.03 -8.00
N CYS A 59 -2.59 -6.72 -8.25
CA CYS A 59 -3.43 -6.12 -9.29
C CYS A 59 -3.07 -6.61 -10.70
N ARG A 60 -1.78 -6.83 -11.00
CA ARG A 60 -1.36 -7.41 -12.28
C ARG A 60 -1.81 -8.86 -12.42
N MET A 61 -1.57 -9.66 -11.39
CA MET A 61 -2.02 -11.05 -11.37
C MET A 61 -3.55 -11.12 -11.49
N LEU A 62 -4.30 -10.28 -10.79
CA LEU A 62 -5.77 -10.24 -10.90
C LEU A 62 -6.26 -9.88 -12.31
N ARG A 63 -5.51 -9.03 -13.03
CA ARG A 63 -5.80 -8.71 -14.43
C ARG A 63 -5.58 -9.91 -15.33
N GLU A 64 -4.43 -10.57 -15.19
CA GLU A 64 -3.99 -11.69 -16.04
C GLU A 64 -4.69 -13.01 -15.71
N THR A 65 -5.09 -13.22 -14.45
CA THR A 65 -5.77 -14.43 -14.00
C THR A 65 -7.10 -14.58 -14.75
N PRO A 66 -7.35 -15.75 -15.37
CA PRO A 66 -8.61 -16.00 -16.04
C PRO A 66 -9.76 -15.99 -15.02
N TRP A 67 -10.90 -15.47 -15.46
CA TRP A 67 -12.11 -15.49 -14.67
C TRP A 67 -12.71 -16.89 -14.68
N THR A 68 -13.04 -17.40 -13.50
CA THR A 68 -13.70 -18.69 -13.33
C THR A 68 -15.18 -18.44 -13.10
N ASP A 69 -16.01 -18.97 -14.00
CA ASP A 69 -17.47 -18.85 -13.92
C ASP A 69 -18.00 -19.55 -12.66
N SER A 70 -18.92 -18.91 -11.96
CA SER A 70 -19.77 -19.56 -10.98
C SER A 70 -21.14 -19.75 -11.65
N SER A 71 -21.79 -20.89 -11.44
CA SER A 71 -23.10 -21.18 -12.06
C SER A 71 -24.24 -20.23 -11.65
N GLU A 72 -23.95 -19.17 -10.89
CA GLU A 72 -24.89 -18.21 -10.36
C GLU A 72 -25.02 -16.99 -11.27
N THR A 73 -26.22 -16.78 -11.80
CA THR A 73 -26.55 -15.65 -12.68
C THR A 73 -27.36 -14.62 -11.90
N ALA A 74 -27.01 -13.35 -12.06
CA ALA A 74 -27.73 -12.21 -11.49
C ALA A 74 -28.15 -11.24 -12.61
N ALA A 75 -29.12 -10.39 -12.34
CA ALA A 75 -29.56 -9.39 -13.31
C ALA A 75 -29.59 -8.00 -12.69
N TYR A 76 -28.84 -7.07 -13.28
CA TYR A 76 -28.90 -5.66 -12.93
C TYR A 76 -30.02 -4.99 -13.71
N THR A 77 -31.00 -4.44 -12.99
CA THR A 77 -32.10 -3.68 -13.58
C THR A 77 -31.80 -2.19 -13.50
N PHE A 78 -31.82 -1.52 -14.64
CA PHE A 78 -31.63 -0.07 -14.72
C PHE A 78 -32.98 0.61 -14.82
N VAL A 79 -33.22 1.56 -13.92
CA VAL A 79 -34.45 2.36 -13.81
C VAL A 79 -34.10 3.83 -13.90
N ALA A 80 -35.01 4.65 -14.44
CA ALA A 80 -34.83 6.09 -14.43
C ALA A 80 -34.95 6.61 -12.99
N ILE A 81 -34.14 7.60 -12.62
CA ILE A 81 -34.29 8.32 -11.35
C ILE A 81 -34.50 9.79 -11.70
N SER A 82 -35.42 10.48 -11.02
CA SER A 82 -35.61 11.92 -11.22
C SER A 82 -34.32 12.68 -10.89
N PRO A 83 -34.05 13.85 -11.49
CA PRO A 83 -32.85 14.65 -11.21
C PRO A 83 -32.64 14.96 -9.72
N ASP A 84 -33.72 15.14 -8.96
CA ASP A 84 -33.70 15.43 -7.52
C ASP A 84 -33.60 14.15 -6.65
N GLU A 85 -33.35 12.99 -7.26
CA GLU A 85 -33.27 11.65 -6.65
C GLU A 85 -34.52 11.19 -5.86
N SER A 86 -35.56 12.02 -5.80
CA SER A 86 -36.76 11.80 -4.98
C SER A 86 -37.70 10.72 -5.54
N GLN A 87 -37.66 10.43 -6.84
CA GLN A 87 -38.52 9.43 -7.46
C GLN A 87 -37.70 8.46 -8.30
N VAL A 88 -37.79 7.17 -7.95
CA VAL A 88 -37.31 6.08 -8.78
C VAL A 88 -38.45 5.69 -9.72
N GLY A 89 -38.23 5.85 -11.03
CA GLY A 89 -39.15 5.46 -12.07
C GLY A 89 -39.47 3.96 -11.99
N THR A 90 -40.75 3.62 -12.03
CA THR A 90 -41.23 2.23 -11.90
C THR A 90 -41.00 1.41 -13.17
N THR A 91 -40.73 2.08 -14.30
CA THR A 91 -40.46 1.44 -15.59
C THR A 91 -38.98 1.07 -15.69
N LYS A 92 -38.72 -0.23 -15.89
CA LYS A 92 -37.39 -0.75 -16.22
C LYS A 92 -36.97 -0.22 -17.58
N LEU A 93 -35.82 0.45 -17.66
CA LEU A 93 -35.28 0.96 -18.93
C LEU A 93 -34.60 -0.16 -19.71
N PHE A 94 -33.69 -0.88 -19.05
CA PHE A 94 -33.05 -2.06 -19.60
C PHE A 94 -32.48 -2.92 -18.45
N GLN A 95 -32.15 -4.17 -18.76
CA GLN A 95 -31.65 -5.16 -17.82
C GLN A 95 -30.38 -5.79 -18.39
N VAL A 96 -29.35 -5.91 -17.56
CA VAL A 96 -28.09 -6.56 -17.92
C VAL A 96 -27.96 -7.84 -17.10
N GLU A 97 -27.97 -8.97 -17.78
CA GLU A 97 -27.65 -10.25 -17.17
C GLU A 97 -26.14 -10.33 -16.96
N VAL A 98 -25.74 -10.76 -15.77
CA VAL A 98 -24.35 -10.93 -15.38
C VAL A 98 -24.18 -12.28 -14.70
N ARG A 99 -22.98 -12.85 -14.79
CA ARG A 99 -22.64 -14.05 -14.03
C ARG A 99 -21.70 -13.68 -12.90
N LEU A 100 -21.96 -14.23 -11.72
CA LEU A 100 -20.99 -14.15 -10.64
C LEU A 100 -19.86 -15.11 -10.97
N GLY A 101 -18.62 -14.66 -10.86
CA GLY A 101 -17.49 -15.57 -10.90
C GLY A 101 -16.38 -15.06 -10.02
N ARG A 102 -15.25 -15.75 -10.08
CA ARG A 102 -14.12 -15.46 -9.21
C ARG A 102 -12.80 -15.52 -9.95
N LYS A 103 -11.86 -14.72 -9.46
CA LYS A 103 -10.44 -14.84 -9.81
C LYS A 103 -9.65 -15.17 -8.56
N GLU A 104 -8.78 -16.14 -8.65
CA GLU A 104 -7.92 -16.54 -7.55
C GLU A 104 -6.49 -16.08 -7.81
N VAL A 105 -5.95 -15.31 -6.87
CA VAL A 105 -4.62 -14.72 -6.98
C VAL A 105 -3.79 -15.17 -5.79
N LEU A 106 -2.56 -15.62 -6.05
CA LEU A 106 -1.60 -15.97 -5.00
C LEU A 106 -0.97 -14.70 -4.42
N SER A 107 -1.11 -14.53 -3.11
CA SER A 107 -0.48 -13.48 -2.30
C SER A 107 0.48 -14.12 -1.30
N GLY A 108 1.75 -14.25 -1.68
CA GLY A 108 2.73 -14.96 -0.87
C GLY A 108 2.46 -16.47 -0.86
N THR A 109 2.07 -17.02 0.30
CA THR A 109 1.67 -18.41 0.47
C THR A 109 0.17 -18.64 0.38
N ASP A 110 -0.62 -17.56 0.42
CA ASP A 110 -2.07 -17.64 0.57
C ASP A 110 -2.76 -17.33 -0.76
N THR A 111 -3.89 -17.99 -1.01
CA THR A 111 -4.74 -17.71 -2.17
C THR A 111 -5.86 -16.77 -1.78
N VAL A 112 -5.99 -15.65 -2.49
CA VAL A 112 -7.06 -14.68 -2.30
C VAL A 112 -8.05 -14.79 -3.45
N SER A 113 -9.32 -15.04 -3.11
CA SER A 113 -10.43 -15.11 -4.07
C SER A 113 -11.12 -13.76 -4.20
N PHE A 114 -11.16 -13.23 -5.42
CA PHE A 114 -11.88 -12.01 -5.77
C PHE A 114 -13.15 -12.35 -6.52
N TYR A 115 -14.31 -12.07 -5.92
CA TYR A 115 -15.61 -12.24 -6.55
C TYR A 115 -15.92 -11.03 -7.44
N MET A 116 -16.31 -11.28 -8.68
CA MET A 116 -16.66 -10.24 -9.63
C MET A 116 -17.73 -10.71 -10.61
N PHE A 117 -18.61 -9.78 -10.98
CA PHE A 117 -19.61 -10.01 -12.01
C PHE A 117 -18.99 -9.83 -13.40
N GLY A 118 -19.09 -10.86 -14.22
CA GLY A 118 -18.63 -10.86 -15.62
C GLY A 118 -19.81 -10.91 -16.59
N PRO A 119 -19.60 -10.53 -17.86
CA PRO A 119 -20.60 -10.75 -18.89
C PRO A 119 -20.88 -12.26 -19.03
N PRO A 120 -22.12 -12.65 -19.37
CA PRO A 120 -22.55 -14.05 -19.39
C PRO A 120 -21.77 -14.92 -20.40
N ASP A 121 -21.11 -14.29 -21.38
CA ASP A 121 -20.28 -14.93 -22.41
C ASP A 121 -18.76 -14.83 -22.15
N ALA A 122 -18.34 -14.46 -20.94
CA ALA A 122 -16.91 -14.31 -20.58
C ALA A 122 -16.10 -15.64 -20.63
N GLY A 123 -16.76 -16.77 -20.91
CA GLY A 123 -16.14 -18.05 -21.23
C GLY A 123 -15.52 -18.07 -22.64
N GLY A 124 -14.51 -17.23 -22.86
CA GLY A 124 -13.63 -17.32 -24.03
C GLY A 124 -14.03 -16.44 -25.22
N MET A 125 -13.42 -15.26 -25.31
CA MET A 125 -13.20 -14.56 -26.58
C MET A 125 -11.75 -14.07 -26.64
N PRO A 126 -10.99 -14.40 -27.70
CA PRO A 126 -9.70 -13.78 -27.99
C PRO A 126 -9.91 -12.30 -28.34
N GLU A 127 -8.89 -11.48 -28.08
CA GLU A 127 -8.92 -10.03 -28.33
C GLU A 127 -9.36 -9.72 -29.77
N THR A 128 -10.54 -9.10 -29.92
CA THR A 128 -10.96 -8.54 -31.22
C THR A 128 -10.40 -7.11 -31.33
N PRO A 129 -9.63 -6.76 -32.39
CA PRO A 129 -9.16 -5.39 -32.59
C PRO A 129 -10.35 -4.46 -32.84
N GLY A 130 -10.39 -3.32 -32.15
CA GLY A 130 -11.50 -2.37 -32.24
C GLY A 130 -11.71 -1.83 -33.67
N PRO A 131 -12.97 -1.54 -34.07
CA PRO A 131 -13.24 -0.97 -35.38
C PRO A 131 -12.83 0.51 -35.38
N GLY A 132 -12.01 0.89 -36.37
CA GLY A 132 -11.69 2.28 -36.66
C GLY A 132 -12.96 3.07 -36.98
N GLY A 133 -13.19 4.14 -36.24
CA GLY A 133 -14.31 5.04 -36.46
C GLY A 133 -14.06 5.91 -37.68
N GLU A 134 -14.89 5.75 -38.70
CA GLU A 134 -15.09 6.72 -39.77
C GLU A 134 -16.31 7.56 -39.36
N ALA A 135 -16.08 8.85 -39.10
CA ALA A 135 -17.10 9.81 -38.71
C ALA A 135 -17.75 10.44 -39.96
N PRO A 136 -19.08 10.69 -39.96
CA PRO A 136 -19.67 11.67 -40.86
C PRO A 136 -19.36 13.12 -40.41
#